data_AF-A0A7X4Y7R2-F1
#
_entry.id   AF-A0A7X4Y7R2-F1
#
_cell.length_a   1.000
_cell.length_b   1.000
_cell.length_c   1.000
_cell.angle_alpha   90.00
_cell.angle_beta   90.00
_cell.angle_gamma   90.00
#
_symmetry.space_group_name_H-M   'P 1'
#
loop_
_entity.id
_entity.type
_entity.pdbx_description
1 polymer ?
#
loop_
_entity_poly.entity_id
_entity_poly.type
_entity_poly.pdbx_seq_one_letter_code
_entity_poly.pdbx_strand_id
1 'polypeptide(L)' 'MHPRRPRTPSPELQRHRQVRADFLRDLARLQGVAEPAPQPREIPPEERCPTCDGPTFITGYGRVCSLGLHDG' A
#
# COMPACT_ATOMS: atom_id res chain seq x y z
N MET A 1 2.61 26.41 -22.16
CA MET A 1 2.44 24.95 -22.28
C MET A 1 1.14 24.56 -21.60
N HIS A 2 0.11 24.13 -22.33
CA HIS A 2 -1.12 23.63 -21.69
C HIS A 2 -0.91 22.19 -21.19
N PRO A 3 -1.23 21.88 -19.91
CA PRO A 3 -1.18 20.52 -19.42
C PRO A 3 -2.20 19.68 -20.20
N ARG A 4 -1.73 18.62 -20.87
CA ARG A 4 -2.62 17.66 -21.53
C ARG A 4 -3.49 17.02 -20.46
N ARG A 5 -4.81 17.22 -20.53
CA ARG A 5 -5.76 16.48 -19.68
C ARG A 5 -5.52 14.98 -19.87
N PRO A 6 -5.44 14.19 -18.78
CA PRO A 6 -5.40 12.74 -18.89
C PRO A 6 -6.65 12.29 -19.66
N ARG A 7 -6.46 11.60 -20.78
CA ARG A 7 -7.59 11.00 -21.51
C ARG A 7 -7.93 9.68 -20.85
N THR A 8 -9.21 9.50 -20.53
CA THR A 8 -9.73 8.19 -20.12
C THR A 8 -9.44 7.20 -21.24
N PRO A 9 -8.78 6.05 -20.96
CA PRO A 9 -8.48 5.06 -21.99
C PRO A 9 -9.78 4.48 -22.55
N SER A 10 -9.74 4.03 -23.81
CA SER A 10 -10.88 3.31 -24.38
C SER A 10 -11.14 2.02 -23.60
N PRO A 11 -12.39 1.52 -23.56
CA PRO A 11 -12.72 0.27 -22.88
C PRO A 11 -11.91 -0.93 -23.38
N GLU A 12 -11.59 -0.95 -24.67
CA GLU A 12 -10.73 -1.98 -25.28
C GLU A 12 -9.30 -1.92 -24.77
N LEU A 13 -8.73 -0.72 -24.68
CA LEU A 13 -7.38 -0.53 -24.14
C LEU A 13 -7.32 -0.92 -22.65
N GLN A 14 -8.37 -0.62 -21.89
CA GLN A 14 -8.48 -1.03 -20.49
C GLN A 14 -8.55 -2.55 -20.35
N ARG A 15 -9.37 -3.22 -21.17
CA ARG A 15 -9.43 -4.69 -21.23
C ARG A 15 -8.09 -5.31 -21.60
N HIS A 16 -7.43 -4.80 -22.64
CA HIS A 16 -6.11 -5.28 -23.04
C HIS A 16 -5.08 -5.15 -21.91
N ARG A 17 -5.08 -4.02 -21.19
CA ARG A 17 -4.20 -3.82 -20.03
C ARG A 17 -4.48 -4.83 -18.91
N GLN A 18 -5.76 -5.11 -18.65
CA GLN A 18 -6.16 -6.09 -17.63
C GLN A 18 -5.66 -7.49 -18.01
N VAL A 19 -5.96 -7.95 -19.22
CA VAL A 19 -5.53 -9.27 -19.73
C VAL A 19 -4.01 -9.43 -19.64
N ARG A 20 -3.27 -8.38 -20.05
CA ARG A 20 -1.80 -8.39 -19.96
C ARG A 20 -1.31 -8.48 -18.50
N ALA A 21 -1.94 -7.76 -17.58
CA ALA A 21 -1.57 -7.79 -16.17
C ALA A 21 -1.82 -9.18 -15.55
N ASP A 22 -2.95 -9.82 -15.90
CA ASP A 22 -3.30 -11.15 -15.41
C ASP A 22 -2.34 -12.22 -15.95
N PHE A 23 -2.03 -12.16 -17.26
CA PHE A 23 -1.05 -13.06 -17.88
C PHE A 23 0.33 -12.97 -17.22
N LEU A 24 0.82 -11.75 -16.96
CA LEU A 24 2.13 -11.56 -16.32
C LEU A 24 2.14 -12.10 -14.88
N ARG A 25 1.03 -11.99 -14.15
CA ARG A 25 0.89 -12.54 -12.81
C ARG A 25 0.96 -14.07 -12.83
N ASP A 26 0.24 -14.70 -13.75
CA ASP A 26 0.25 -16.16 -13.87
C ASP A 26 1.61 -16.68 -14.33
N LEU A 27 2.28 -15.96 -15.23
CA LEU A 27 3.66 -16.27 -15.62
C LEU A 27 4.61 -16.21 -14.42
N ALA A 28 4.53 -15.16 -13.59
CA ALA A 28 5.35 -15.04 -12.39
C ALA A 28 5.13 -16.18 -11.39
N ARG A 29 3.87 -16.61 -11.21
CA ARG A 29 3.53 -17.79 -10.38
C ARG A 29 4.16 -19.07 -10.92
N LEU A 30 4.08 -19.31 -12.23
CA LEU A 30 4.67 -20.49 -12.88
C LEU A 30 6.20 -20.48 -12.80
N GLN A 31 6.81 -19.30 -12.84
CA GLN A 31 8.26 -19.11 -12.68
C GLN A 31 8.72 -19.23 -11.21
N GLY A 32 7.79 -19.34 -10.25
CA GLY A 32 8.11 -19.37 -8.83
C GLY A 32 8.68 -18.04 -8.31
N VAL A 33 8.47 -16.93 -9.03
CA VAL A 33 8.83 -15.61 -8.54
C VAL A 33 7.85 -15.26 -7.43
N ALA A 34 8.35 -15.18 -6.19
CA ALA A 34 7.55 -14.77 -5.05
C ALA A 34 6.89 -13.40 -5.36
N GLU A 35 5.59 -13.27 -5.06
CA GLU A 35 4.91 -11.99 -5.15
C GLU A 35 5.74 -10.95 -4.35
N PRO A 36 6.01 -9.77 -4.91
CA PRO A 36 6.78 -8.76 -4.19
C PRO A 36 6.07 -8.48 -2.87
N ALA A 37 6.80 -8.59 -1.76
CA ALA A 37 6.27 -8.29 -0.44
C ALA A 37 5.62 -6.90 -0.46
N PRO A 38 4.48 -6.70 0.21
CA PRO A 38 3.88 -5.37 0.31
C PRO A 38 4.95 -4.41 0.84
N GLN A 39 5.13 -3.28 0.14
CA GLN A 39 6.11 -2.29 0.58
C GLN A 39 5.74 -1.85 2.00
N PRO A 40 6.72 -1.72 2.91
CA PRO A 40 6.46 -1.21 4.25
C PRO A 40 5.74 0.13 4.13
N ARG A 41 4.58 0.26 4.78
CA ARG A 41 3.88 1.54 4.83
C ARG A 41 4.74 2.49 5.67
N GLU A 42 5.09 3.64 5.09
CA GLU A 42 5.68 4.74 5.87
C GLU A 42 4.63 5.23 6.88
N ILE A 43 4.92 5.04 8.17
CA ILE A 43 4.06 5.53 9.26
C ILE A 43 4.47 6.99 9.53
N PRO A 44 3.56 7.96 9.32
CA PRO A 44 3.88 9.36 9.54
C PRO A 44 4.10 9.63 11.04
N PRO A 45 4.86 10.67 11.42
CA PRO A 45 5.24 10.93 12.81
C PRO A 45 4.03 11.05 13.75
N GLU A 46 2.94 11.62 13.27
CA GLU A 46 1.70 11.72 14.02
C GLU A 46 1.06 10.36 14.33
N GLU A 47 1.35 9.29 13.59
CA GLU A 47 0.86 7.93 13.85
C GLU A 47 1.83 7.11 14.73
N ARG A 48 2.90 7.73 15.24
CA ARG A 48 3.89 7.08 16.10
C ARG A 48 3.65 7.38 17.57
N CYS A 49 4.07 6.44 18.40
CA CYS A 49 4.04 6.60 19.84
C CYS A 49 5.13 7.61 20.25
N PRO A 50 4.82 8.65 21.03
CA PRO A 50 5.80 9.65 21.45
C PRO A 50 6.90 9.08 22.35
N THR A 51 6.69 7.91 22.96
CA THR A 51 7.64 7.30 23.90
C THR A 51 8.61 6.33 23.22
N CYS A 52 8.15 5.54 22.24
CA CYS A 52 8.94 4.45 21.64
C CYS A 52 9.04 4.49 20.12
N ASP A 53 8.45 5.51 19.47
CA ASP A 53 8.33 5.65 18.01
C ASP A 53 7.60 4.48 17.31
N GLY A 54 7.02 3.55 18.08
CA GLY A 54 6.26 2.42 17.57
C GLY A 54 4.93 2.84 16.95
N PRO A 55 4.31 1.96 16.13
CA PRO A 55 3.01 2.24 15.54
C PRO A 55 1.94 2.50 16.61
N THR A 56 0.98 3.34 16.29
CA THR A 56 -0.23 3.52 17.10
C THR A 56 -1.47 3.18 16.27
N PHE A 57 -2.53 2.77 16.95
CA PHE A 57 -3.84 2.57 16.33
C PHE A 57 -4.89 3.38 17.07
N ILE A 58 -5.93 3.78 16.33
CA ILE A 58 -7.08 4.51 16.87
C ILE A 58 -8.11 3.50 17.35
N THR A 59 -8.51 3.61 18.61
CA THR A 59 -9.61 2.86 19.23
C THR A 59 -10.77 3.81 19.56
N GLY A 60 -11.91 3.27 19.99
CA GLY A 60 -13.03 4.08 20.49
C GLY A 60 -12.69 4.95 21.71
N TYR A 61 -11.61 4.64 22.44
CA TYR A 61 -11.14 5.37 23.61
C TYR A 61 -9.99 6.33 23.29
N GLY A 62 -9.60 6.44 22.02
CA GLY A 62 -8.45 7.24 21.57
C GLY A 62 -7.32 6.40 21.02
N ARG A 63 -6.15 7.03 20.86
CA ARG A 63 -4.96 6.43 20.26
C ARG A 63 -4.17 5.61 21.28
N VAL A 64 -3.77 4.39 20.89
CA VAL A 64 -3.04 3.45 21.75
C VAL A 64 -1.77 2.98 21.04
N CYS A 65 -0.68 2.78 21.79
CA CYS A 65 0.57 2.20 21.25
C CYS A 65 0.39 0.70 20.96
N SER A 66 0.86 0.26 19.78
CA SER A 66 0.81 -1.15 19.42
C SER A 66 1.79 -2.03 20.17
N LEU A 67 2.77 -1.44 20.86
CA LEU A 67 3.81 -2.15 21.60
C LEU A 67 3.47 -2.31 23.10
N GLY A 68 2.34 -1.79 23.55
CA GLY A 68 1.87 -1.92 24.94
C GLY A 68 2.04 -0.66 25.78
N LEU A 69 1.99 -0.83 27.11
CA LEU A 69 2.19 0.24 28.08
C LEU A 69 3.67 0.58 28.22
N HIS A 70 3.97 1.86 28.39
CA HIS A 70 5.32 2.34 28.67
C HIS A 70 5.41 2.78 30.13
N ASP A 71 6.38 2.22 30.85
CA ASP A 71 6.81 2.73 32.14
C ASP A 71 7.74 3.92 31.84
N GLY A 72 7.22 5.13 32.05
CA GLY A 72 7.94 6.39 31.79
C GLY A 72 9.16 6.59 32.68
#